data_AF-A0A485B6I7-F1
#
_entry.id   AF-A0A485B6I7-F1
#
_cell.length_a   1.000
_cell.length_b   1.000
_cell.length_c   1.000
_cell.angle_alpha   90.00
_cell.angle_beta   90.00
_cell.angle_gamma   90.00
#
_symmetry.space_group_name_H-M   'P 1'
#
loop_
_entity.id
_entity.type
_entity.pdbx_description
1 polymer ?
#
loop_
_entity_poly.entity_id
_entity_poly.type
_entity_poly.pdbx_seq_one_letter_code
_entity_poly.pdbx_strand_id
1 'polypeptide(L)'
;MFQGATSVLSGITSPIFLKFIAENTQAFLAHQPVPHITAEGFYNFFICSGGSGATMGLVLAMLISKSRYYKSLGRMSIGPAIFCINEPVIFGVPIVFNPLMMLPLIITPMVLCCCSYLLMDFNIIARPVFQIPWTMPPILNAYFATAGNIPAAIWSGCMVIMSTLIYFPFFKMMERNQLAAEAMEDAKMVEANA
;
A
#
# COMPACT_ATOMS: atom_id res chain seq x y z
N MET A 1 -7.60 -8.01 -11.61
CA MET A 1 -8.91 -7.42 -12.03
C MET A 1 -9.21 -6.05 -11.38
N PHE A 2 -8.61 -5.69 -10.23
CA PHE A 2 -8.72 -4.32 -9.66
C PHE A 2 -7.66 -3.32 -10.13
N GLN A 3 -6.82 -3.70 -11.10
CA GLN A 3 -6.05 -2.74 -11.89
C GLN A 3 -6.94 -1.86 -12.78
N GLY A 4 -8.26 -2.08 -12.86
CA GLY A 4 -9.20 -1.33 -13.72
C GLY A 4 -9.19 0.19 -13.51
N ALA A 5 -9.19 0.65 -12.25
CA ALA A 5 -9.17 2.08 -11.95
C ALA A 5 -7.81 2.71 -12.26
N THR A 6 -6.71 2.01 -11.94
CA THR A 6 -5.37 2.41 -12.36
C THR A 6 -5.19 2.31 -13.86
N SER A 7 -5.80 1.36 -14.57
CA SER A 7 -5.56 1.14 -16.00
C SER A 7 -6.25 2.20 -16.86
N VAL A 8 -7.45 2.64 -16.48
CA VAL A 8 -8.14 3.74 -17.19
C VAL A 8 -7.44 5.07 -16.93
N LEU A 9 -7.09 5.37 -15.67
CA LEU A 9 -6.38 6.60 -15.34
C LEU A 9 -4.97 6.61 -15.92
N SER A 10 -4.23 5.50 -15.81
CA SER A 10 -2.88 5.35 -16.37
C SER A 10 -2.86 5.49 -17.89
N GLY A 11 -3.91 5.10 -18.61
CA GLY A 11 -4.00 5.34 -20.05
C GLY A 11 -3.88 6.82 -20.44
N ILE A 12 -4.25 7.72 -19.53
CA ILE A 12 -4.18 9.18 -19.72
C ILE A 12 -2.98 9.78 -18.98
N THR A 13 -2.72 9.37 -17.74
CA THR A 13 -1.69 9.99 -16.88
C THR A 13 -0.29 9.44 -17.10
N SER A 14 -0.14 8.19 -17.55
CA SER A 14 1.18 7.58 -17.80
C SER A 14 2.06 8.38 -18.76
N PRO A 15 1.60 8.85 -19.94
CA PRO A 15 2.48 9.62 -20.83
C PRO A 15 2.96 10.94 -20.18
N ILE A 16 2.13 11.56 -19.32
CA ILE A 16 2.49 12.78 -18.60
C ILE A 16 3.55 12.48 -17.54
N PHE A 17 3.33 11.45 -16.72
CA PHE A 17 4.27 11.07 -15.67
C PHE A 17 5.58 10.51 -16.23
N LEU A 18 5.52 9.83 -17.37
CA LEU A 18 6.70 9.34 -18.09
C LEU A 18 7.56 10.51 -18.60
N LYS A 19 6.93 11.59 -19.07
CA LYS A 19 7.66 12.81 -19.44
C LYS A 19 8.35 13.42 -18.21
N PHE A 20 7.64 13.54 -17.08
CA PHE A 20 8.21 14.11 -15.86
C PHE A 20 9.37 13.31 -15.29
N ILE A 21 9.32 11.97 -15.33
CA ILE A 21 10.46 11.16 -14.88
C ILE A 21 11.65 11.33 -15.84
N ALA A 22 11.43 11.41 -17.15
CA ALA A 22 12.51 11.64 -18.11
C ALA A 22 13.21 13.00 -17.88
N GLU A 23 12.45 14.06 -17.64
CA GLU A 23 12.97 15.39 -17.30
C GLU A 23 13.73 15.37 -15.95
N ASN A 24 13.21 14.62 -14.97
CA ASN A 24 13.89 14.42 -13.68
C ASN A 24 15.22 13.67 -13.83
N THR A 25 15.24 12.59 -14.60
CA THR A 25 16.46 11.81 -14.87
C THR A 25 17.49 12.69 -15.57
N GLN A 26 17.10 13.49 -16.57
CA GLN A 26 18.02 14.40 -17.27
C GLN A 26 18.58 15.47 -16.33
N ALA A 27 17.73 16.10 -15.52
CA ALA A 27 18.18 17.08 -14.52
C ALA A 27 19.16 16.45 -13.52
N PHE A 28 18.87 15.24 -13.04
CA PHE A 28 19.74 14.50 -12.12
C PHE A 28 21.10 14.18 -12.74
N LEU A 29 21.13 13.68 -13.99
CA LEU A 29 22.38 13.39 -14.72
C LEU A 29 23.18 14.66 -15.03
N ALA A 30 22.51 15.80 -15.22
CA ALA A 30 23.15 17.10 -15.41
C ALA A 30 23.54 17.80 -14.09
N HIS A 31 23.37 17.13 -12.93
CA HIS A 31 23.58 17.70 -11.60
C HIS A 31 22.76 18.97 -11.32
N GLN A 32 21.60 19.08 -11.95
CA GLN A 32 20.64 20.17 -11.77
C GLN A 32 19.53 19.78 -10.77
N PRO A 33 18.85 20.76 -10.15
CA PRO A 33 17.72 20.49 -9.27
C PRO A 33 16.61 19.70 -10.00
N VAL A 34 16.15 18.61 -9.38
CA VAL A 34 15.12 17.74 -9.96
C VAL A 34 13.77 18.47 -9.95
N PRO A 35 13.13 18.75 -11.10
CA PRO A 35 12.01 19.69 -11.17
C PRO A 35 10.65 19.13 -10.71
N HIS A 36 10.34 17.85 -10.96
CA HIS A 36 8.99 17.32 -10.76
C HIS A 36 8.91 16.40 -9.54
N ILE A 37 7.89 16.60 -8.69
CA ILE A 37 7.59 15.73 -7.55
C ILE A 37 6.75 14.53 -8.00
N THR A 38 5.70 14.79 -8.79
CA THR A 38 4.73 13.78 -9.25
C THR A 38 5.17 13.12 -10.56
N ALA A 39 6.40 12.60 -10.60
CA ALA A 39 6.91 11.84 -11.72
C ALA A 39 6.43 10.38 -11.69
N GLU A 40 6.64 9.63 -12.77
CA GLU A 40 6.39 8.18 -12.78
C GLU A 40 7.12 7.53 -11.59
N GLY A 41 6.45 6.56 -10.96
CA GLY A 41 6.91 5.96 -9.71
C GLY A 41 6.37 6.64 -8.45
N PHE A 42 6.02 7.94 -8.47
CA PHE A 42 5.48 8.61 -7.27
C PHE A 42 4.25 7.88 -6.70
N TYR A 43 3.29 7.53 -7.57
CA TYR A 43 2.09 6.79 -7.18
C TYR A 43 2.39 5.37 -6.67
N ASN A 44 3.20 4.61 -7.39
CA ASN A 44 3.48 3.23 -7.03
C ASN A 44 4.32 3.13 -5.74
N PHE A 45 5.25 4.05 -5.53
CA PHE A 45 6.25 3.94 -4.48
C PHE A 45 5.81 4.64 -3.19
N PHE A 46 5.08 5.76 -3.32
CA PHE A 46 4.72 6.63 -2.21
C PHE A 46 3.21 6.73 -1.96
N ILE A 47 2.39 5.94 -2.66
CA ILE A 47 0.93 5.93 -2.42
C ILE A 47 0.42 4.50 -2.24
N CYS A 48 0.97 3.55 -3.01
CA CYS A 48 0.49 2.17 -3.07
C CYS A 48 1.46 1.14 -2.45
N SER A 49 1.86 1.35 -1.20
CA SER A 49 2.73 0.40 -0.47
C SER A 49 2.01 -0.94 -0.21
N GLY A 50 2.44 -2.00 -0.91
CA GLY A 50 1.84 -3.33 -0.81
C GLY A 50 0.57 -3.53 -1.63
N GLY A 51 0.38 -2.71 -2.67
CA GLY A 51 -0.73 -2.77 -3.62
C GLY A 51 -1.66 -1.56 -3.53
N SER A 52 -2.81 -1.67 -4.21
CA SER A 52 -3.85 -0.62 -4.22
C SER A 52 -4.35 -0.31 -2.80
N GLY A 53 -4.30 0.97 -2.42
CA GLY A 53 -4.78 1.47 -1.12
C GLY A 53 -3.84 1.25 0.06
N ALA A 54 -2.56 0.92 -0.18
CA ALA A 54 -1.57 0.63 0.84
C ALA A 54 -1.93 -0.58 1.73
N THR A 55 -2.37 -1.67 1.09
CA THR A 55 -2.84 -2.90 1.74
C THR A 55 -1.80 -3.63 2.59
N MET A 56 -0.52 -3.26 2.52
CA MET A 56 0.50 -3.80 3.42
C MET A 56 0.10 -3.62 4.89
N GLY A 57 -0.44 -2.46 5.25
CA GLY A 57 -0.86 -2.18 6.62
C GLY A 57 -1.98 -3.10 7.10
N LEU A 58 -2.91 -3.44 6.20
CA LEU A 58 -3.97 -4.39 6.47
C LEU A 58 -3.43 -5.82 6.65
N VAL A 59 -2.47 -6.25 5.82
CA VAL A 59 -1.84 -7.57 5.95
C VAL A 59 -1.11 -7.72 7.28
N LEU A 60 -0.37 -6.68 7.69
CA LEU A 60 0.27 -6.65 9.00
C LEU A 60 -0.75 -6.72 10.14
N ALA A 61 -1.86 -5.99 10.04
CA ALA A 61 -2.95 -6.07 11.01
C ALA A 61 -3.60 -7.47 11.05
N MET A 62 -3.73 -8.15 9.91
CA MET A 62 -4.24 -9.53 9.83
C MET A 62 -3.30 -10.55 10.47
N LEU A 63 -1.98 -10.39 10.34
CA LEU A 63 -0.99 -11.30 10.92
C LEU A 63 -1.04 -11.34 12.45
N ILE A 64 -1.37 -10.20 13.07
CA ILE A 64 -1.52 -10.07 14.54
C ILE A 64 -2.94 -10.38 15.04
N SER A 65 -3.85 -10.72 14.14
CA SER A 65 -5.25 -11.05 14.46
C SER A 65 -5.39 -12.29 15.34
N LYS A 66 -6.44 -12.32 16.15
CA LYS A 66 -6.87 -13.48 16.95
C LYS A 66 -7.78 -14.42 16.15
N SER A 67 -8.48 -13.92 15.12
CA SER A 67 -9.34 -14.75 14.27
C SER A 67 -8.51 -15.75 13.47
N ARG A 68 -8.93 -17.02 13.46
CA ARG A 68 -8.24 -18.07 12.72
C ARG A 68 -8.27 -17.78 11.22
N TYR A 69 -9.40 -17.29 10.73
CA TYR A 69 -9.59 -16.90 9.34
C TYR A 69 -8.62 -15.78 8.91
N TYR A 70 -8.67 -14.62 9.59
CA TYR A 70 -7.83 -13.48 9.21
C TYR A 70 -6.34 -13.75 9.40
N LYS A 71 -5.95 -14.50 10.43
CA LYS A 71 -4.56 -14.88 10.65
C LYS A 71 -4.02 -15.79 9.55
N SER A 72 -4.84 -16.74 9.08
CA SER A 72 -4.49 -17.59 7.94
C SER A 72 -4.36 -16.77 6.66
N LEU A 73 -5.32 -15.88 6.40
CA LEU A 73 -5.32 -15.01 5.23
C LEU A 73 -4.10 -14.08 5.21
N GLY A 74 -3.73 -13.48 6.35
CA GLY A 74 -2.55 -12.64 6.48
C GLY A 74 -1.25 -13.40 6.15
N ARG A 75 -1.12 -14.65 6.60
CA ARG A 75 0.05 -15.50 6.31
C ARG A 75 0.15 -15.89 4.85
N MET A 76 -0.98 -16.13 4.19
CA MET A 76 -1.00 -16.43 2.74
C MET A 76 -0.74 -15.18 1.90
N SER A 77 -1.12 -13.99 2.41
CA SER A 77 -1.06 -12.74 1.66
C SER A 77 0.25 -11.98 1.82
N ILE A 78 1.04 -12.20 2.87
CA ILE A 78 2.26 -11.43 3.14
C ILE A 78 3.32 -11.55 2.04
N GLY A 79 3.52 -12.75 1.49
CA GLY A 79 4.46 -12.97 0.39
C GLY A 79 4.10 -12.12 -0.84
N PRO A 80 2.90 -12.29 -1.41
CA PRO A 80 2.41 -11.45 -2.51
C PRO A 80 2.40 -9.95 -2.18
N ALA A 81 1.99 -9.58 -0.96
CA ALA A 81 1.89 -8.18 -0.56
C ALA A 81 3.24 -7.45 -0.59
N ILE A 82 4.36 -8.12 -0.26
CA ILE A 82 5.71 -7.53 -0.32
C ILE A 82 6.05 -7.08 -1.74
N PHE A 83 5.54 -7.77 -2.75
CA PHE A 83 5.72 -7.44 -4.16
C PHE A 83 4.55 -6.62 -4.73
N CYS A 84 3.79 -5.96 -3.86
CA CYS A 84 2.63 -5.14 -4.21
C CYS A 84 1.51 -5.91 -4.93
N ILE A 85 1.43 -7.23 -4.74
CA ILE A 85 0.36 -8.10 -5.26
C ILE A 85 -0.69 -8.25 -4.15
N ASN A 86 -1.90 -7.75 -4.37
CA ASN A 86 -2.91 -7.59 -3.32
C ASN A 86 -4.23 -8.33 -3.60
N GLU A 87 -4.30 -9.13 -4.66
CA GLU A 87 -5.46 -9.97 -4.99
C GLU A 87 -5.88 -10.88 -3.83
N PRO A 88 -4.97 -11.58 -3.12
CA PRO A 88 -5.36 -12.42 -1.99
C PRO A 88 -6.09 -11.63 -0.89
N VAL A 89 -5.71 -10.36 -0.71
CA VAL A 89 -6.28 -9.49 0.33
C VAL A 89 -7.63 -8.92 -0.11
N ILE A 90 -7.74 -8.44 -1.35
CA ILE A 90 -8.96 -7.83 -1.89
C ILE A 90 -10.08 -8.86 -2.08
N PHE A 91 -9.74 -10.10 -2.43
CA PHE A 91 -10.72 -11.18 -2.58
C PHE A 91 -10.94 -11.95 -1.27
N GLY A 92 -9.92 -12.09 -0.43
CA GLY A 92 -10.03 -12.79 0.85
C GLY A 92 -10.71 -11.95 1.93
N VAL A 93 -10.48 -10.64 1.97
CA VAL A 93 -11.31 -9.73 2.76
C VAL A 93 -12.34 -9.15 1.77
N PRO A 94 -13.65 -9.18 2.04
CA PRO A 94 -14.66 -8.64 1.12
C PRO A 94 -14.63 -7.10 1.12
N ILE A 95 -13.48 -6.49 0.82
CA ILE A 95 -13.23 -5.04 0.87
C ILE A 95 -14.18 -4.30 -0.08
N VAL A 96 -14.41 -4.89 -1.25
CA VAL A 96 -15.27 -4.32 -2.31
C VAL A 96 -16.73 -4.24 -1.87
N PHE A 97 -17.18 -5.22 -1.08
CA PHE A 97 -18.57 -5.31 -0.63
C PHE A 97 -18.79 -4.75 0.78
N ASN A 98 -17.73 -4.30 1.45
CA ASN A 98 -17.80 -3.75 2.79
C ASN A 98 -17.43 -2.26 2.80
N PRO A 99 -18.41 -1.35 2.89
CA PRO A 99 -18.18 0.09 2.95
C PRO A 99 -17.23 0.51 4.07
N LEU A 100 -17.18 -0.25 5.17
CA LEU A 100 -16.28 0.00 6.29
C LEU A 100 -14.80 -0.13 5.90
N MET A 101 -14.47 -1.03 4.97
CA MET A 101 -13.09 -1.19 4.47
C MET A 101 -12.80 -0.33 3.24
N MET A 102 -13.81 0.10 2.50
CA MET A 102 -13.62 1.07 1.43
C MET A 102 -13.10 2.41 1.95
N LEU A 103 -13.52 2.80 3.16
CA LEU A 103 -13.11 4.06 3.77
C LEU A 103 -11.59 4.13 4.03
N PRO A 104 -10.94 3.19 4.76
CA PRO A 104 -9.49 3.19 4.90
C PRO A 104 -8.77 2.92 3.56
N LEU A 105 -9.38 2.20 2.61
CA LEU A 105 -8.82 1.98 1.27
C LEU A 105 -8.64 3.29 0.48
N ILE A 106 -9.51 4.28 0.70
CA ILE A 106 -9.45 5.58 0.03
C ILE A 106 -8.65 6.59 0.87
N ILE A 107 -8.88 6.64 2.19
CA ILE A 107 -8.24 7.63 3.07
C ILE A 107 -6.74 7.38 3.19
N THR A 108 -6.31 6.13 3.33
CA THR A 108 -4.89 5.81 3.49
C THR A 108 -4.04 6.35 2.34
N PRO A 109 -4.30 6.03 1.06
CA PRO A 109 -3.51 6.56 -0.04
C PRO A 109 -3.58 8.10 -0.15
N MET A 110 -4.71 8.74 0.21
CA MET A 110 -4.78 10.20 0.24
C MET A 110 -3.83 10.79 1.28
N VAL A 111 -3.82 10.25 2.50
CA VAL A 111 -2.91 10.70 3.58
C VAL A 111 -1.46 10.47 3.18
N LEU A 112 -1.14 9.28 2.66
CA LEU A 112 0.22 8.96 2.21
C LEU A 112 0.68 9.86 1.07
N CYS A 113 -0.20 10.17 0.11
CA CYS A 113 0.06 11.09 -0.99
C CYS A 113 0.37 12.49 -0.48
N CYS A 114 -0.49 13.06 0.37
CA CYS A 114 -0.30 14.40 0.93
C CYS A 114 1.01 14.49 1.72
N CYS A 115 1.28 13.53 2.60
CA CYS A 115 2.50 13.55 3.40
C CYS A 115 3.76 13.39 2.52
N SER A 116 3.74 12.47 1.54
CA SER A 116 4.89 12.26 0.65
C SER A 116 5.16 13.48 -0.23
N TYR A 117 4.11 14.13 -0.73
CA TYR A 117 4.22 15.36 -1.51
C TYR A 117 4.86 16.47 -0.68
N LEU A 118 4.36 16.72 0.54
CA LEU A 118 4.91 17.76 1.43
C LEU A 118 6.37 17.49 1.78
N LEU A 119 6.73 16.24 2.08
CA LEU A 119 8.11 15.89 2.42
C LEU A 119 9.07 16.07 1.24
N MET A 120 8.61 15.85 0.01
CA MET A 120 9.40 16.13 -1.20
C MET A 120 9.46 17.62 -1.55
N ASP A 121 8.39 18.38 -1.23
CA ASP A 121 8.35 19.83 -1.42
C ASP A 121 9.31 20.55 -0.45
N PHE A 122 9.35 20.12 0.81
CA PHE A 122 10.33 20.58 1.80
C PHE A 122 11.75 20.02 1.59
N ASN A 123 11.99 19.24 0.53
CA ASN A 123 13.27 18.57 0.23
C ASN A 123 13.79 17.67 1.37
N ILE A 124 12.91 17.18 2.24
CA ILE A 124 13.25 16.19 3.28
C ILE A 124 13.50 14.83 2.62
N ILE A 125 12.76 14.54 1.56
CA ILE A 125 12.90 13.33 0.74
C ILE A 125 13.24 13.74 -0.69
N ALA A 126 14.16 13.01 -1.32
CA ALA A 126 14.45 13.23 -2.73
C ALA A 126 13.29 12.81 -3.64
N ARG A 127 13.23 13.46 -4.79
CA ARG A 127 12.20 13.23 -5.82
C ARG A 127 12.55 11.98 -6.65
N PRO A 128 11.57 11.30 -7.28
CA PRO A 128 11.84 10.16 -8.13
C PRO A 128 12.68 10.57 -9.36
N VAL A 129 13.75 9.81 -9.64
CA VAL A 129 14.67 10.04 -10.76
C VAL A 129 14.89 8.78 -11.61
N PHE A 130 14.60 7.59 -11.08
CA PHE A 130 14.70 6.33 -11.81
C PHE A 130 13.36 5.60 -11.85
N GLN A 131 13.05 5.03 -13.00
CA GLN A 131 11.93 4.10 -13.15
C GLN A 131 12.34 2.73 -12.63
N ILE A 132 11.69 2.30 -11.56
CA ILE A 132 11.91 1.02 -10.90
C ILE A 132 10.65 0.17 -11.06
N PRO A 133 10.77 -1.16 -11.26
CA PRO A 133 9.60 -2.04 -11.28
C PRO A 133 8.72 -1.87 -10.04
N TRP A 134 7.41 -1.76 -10.23
CA TRP A 134 6.43 -1.60 -9.15
C TRP A 134 6.34 -2.80 -8.20
N THR A 135 6.83 -3.96 -8.63
CA THR A 135 6.94 -5.19 -7.82
C THR A 135 8.09 -5.14 -6.83
N MET A 136 8.99 -4.16 -6.93
CA MET A 136 10.13 -4.08 -6.02
C MET A 136 9.65 -3.74 -4.60
N PRO A 137 10.17 -4.41 -3.54
CA PRO A 137 9.71 -4.19 -2.17
C PRO A 137 9.72 -2.71 -1.78
N PRO A 138 8.68 -2.18 -1.08
CA PRO A 138 8.47 -0.75 -0.91
C PRO A 138 9.67 0.05 -0.38
N ILE A 139 10.43 -0.53 0.56
CA ILE A 139 11.59 0.14 1.19
C ILE A 139 12.75 0.26 0.19
N LEU A 140 13.07 -0.83 -0.51
CA LEU A 140 14.12 -0.84 -1.53
C LEU A 140 13.70 0.03 -2.71
N ASN A 141 12.43 -0.03 -3.09
CA ASN A 141 11.90 0.75 -4.20
C ASN A 141 12.11 2.25 -3.98
N ALA A 142 11.73 2.77 -2.82
CA ALA A 142 11.92 4.19 -2.50
C ALA A 142 13.40 4.61 -2.49
N TYR A 143 14.31 3.74 -2.02
CA TYR A 143 15.75 4.00 -2.03
C TYR A 143 16.30 4.11 -3.46
N PHE A 144 16.02 3.13 -4.32
CA PHE A 144 16.57 3.11 -5.68
C PHE A 144 15.90 4.14 -6.59
N ALA A 145 14.59 4.37 -6.45
CA ALA A 145 13.87 5.35 -7.25
C ALA A 145 14.38 6.79 -7.03
N THR A 146 14.95 7.07 -5.86
CA THR A 146 15.48 8.37 -5.46
C THR A 146 17.01 8.46 -5.52
N ALA A 147 17.65 7.56 -6.28
CA ALA A 147 19.10 7.46 -6.45
C ALA A 147 19.90 7.29 -5.13
N GLY A 148 19.36 6.52 -4.18
CA GLY A 148 20.04 6.16 -2.94
C GLY A 148 19.74 7.11 -1.77
N ASN A 149 18.63 7.83 -1.80
CA ASN A 149 18.24 8.70 -0.70
C ASN A 149 17.74 7.88 0.50
N ILE A 150 18.54 7.84 1.56
CA ILE A 150 18.21 7.13 2.82
C ILE A 150 16.90 7.68 3.45
N PRO A 151 16.65 9.01 3.51
CA PRO A 151 15.38 9.53 4.01
C PRO A 151 14.14 8.95 3.28
N ALA A 152 14.22 8.71 1.97
CA ALA A 152 13.13 8.09 1.20
C ALA A 152 12.85 6.65 1.65
N ALA A 153 13.89 5.87 1.94
CA ALA A 153 13.76 4.50 2.44
C ALA A 153 13.12 4.47 3.83
N ILE A 154 13.53 5.38 4.72
CA ILE A 154 12.97 5.53 6.07
C ILE A 154 11.48 5.91 5.96
N TRP A 155 11.16 6.89 5.10
CA TRP A 155 9.79 7.30 4.87
C TRP A 155 8.92 6.14 4.40
N SER A 156 9.38 5.33 3.43
CA SER A 156 8.67 4.14 2.98
C SER A 156 8.33 3.16 4.12
N GLY A 157 9.26 2.96 5.06
CA GLY A 157 8.98 2.23 6.30
C GLY A 157 7.91 2.89 7.16
N CYS A 158 7.98 4.21 7.36
CA CYS A 158 6.96 4.98 8.09
C CYS A 158 5.57 4.86 7.43
N MET A 159 5.48 4.79 6.11
CA MET A 159 4.21 4.64 5.38
C MET A 159 3.54 3.29 5.66
N VAL A 160 4.32 2.22 5.77
CA VAL A 160 3.82 0.90 6.18
C VAL A 160 3.25 0.96 7.60
N ILE A 161 3.91 1.70 8.50
CA ILE A 161 3.42 1.88 9.88
C ILE A 161 2.14 2.72 9.88
N MET A 162 2.12 3.86 9.19
CA MET A 162 0.95 4.73 9.11
C MET A 162 -0.26 4.03 8.47
N SER A 163 -0.05 3.29 7.38
CA SER A 163 -1.12 2.49 6.79
C SER A 163 -1.64 1.46 7.79
N THR A 164 -0.75 0.76 8.51
CA THR A 164 -1.17 -0.18 9.57
C THR A 164 -2.04 0.53 10.62
N LEU A 165 -1.63 1.70 11.10
CA LEU A 165 -2.37 2.48 12.11
C LEU A 165 -3.75 2.94 11.61
N ILE A 166 -3.85 3.37 10.35
CA ILE A 166 -5.12 3.79 9.75
C ILE A 166 -6.05 2.60 9.55
N TYR A 167 -5.54 1.46 9.08
CA TYR A 167 -6.34 0.25 8.85
C TYR A 167 -6.73 -0.47 10.15
N PHE A 168 -5.92 -0.38 11.20
CA PHE A 168 -6.10 -1.11 12.45
C PHE A 168 -7.50 -0.95 13.10
N PRO A 169 -8.07 0.26 13.29
CA PRO A 169 -9.38 0.42 13.91
C PRO A 169 -10.50 -0.25 13.08
N PHE A 170 -10.47 -0.08 11.76
CA PHE A 170 -11.46 -0.67 10.85
C PHE A 170 -11.35 -2.20 10.83
N PHE A 171 -10.12 -2.69 10.77
CA PHE A 171 -9.85 -4.12 10.85
C PHE A 171 -10.34 -4.72 12.17
N LYS A 172 -10.12 -4.04 13.31
CA LYS A 172 -10.57 -4.53 14.62
C LYS A 172 -12.09 -4.68 14.71
N MET A 173 -12.84 -3.77 14.09
CA MET A 173 -14.30 -3.86 14.02
C MET A 173 -14.75 -5.11 13.24
N MET A 174 -14.07 -5.43 12.13
CA MET A 174 -14.35 -6.64 11.35
C MET A 174 -13.93 -7.91 12.08
N GLU A 175 -12.73 -7.90 12.67
CA GLU A 175 -12.19 -9.02 13.44
C GLU A 175 -13.16 -9.41 14.57
N ARG A 176 -13.76 -8.44 15.26
CA ARG A 176 -14.75 -8.72 16.31
C ARG A 176 -15.96 -9.51 15.78
N ASN A 177 -16.48 -9.13 14.62
CA ASN A 177 -17.63 -9.82 14.03
C ASN A 177 -17.25 -11.24 13.59
N GLN A 178 -16.06 -11.42 13.03
CA GLN A 178 -15.57 -12.73 12.62
C GLN A 178 -15.30 -13.65 13.82
N LEU A 179 -14.72 -13.12 14.90
CA LEU A 179 -14.51 -13.88 16.14
C LEU A 179 -15.82 -14.34 16.76
N ALA A 180 -16.86 -13.52 16.72
CA ALA A 180 -18.19 -13.90 17.19
C ALA A 180 -18.79 -15.04 16.34
N ALA A 181 -18.61 -14.99 15.01
CA ALA A 181 -19.05 -16.05 14.11
C ALA A 181 -18.28 -17.36 14.36
N GLU A 182 -16.94 -17.30 14.49
CA GLU A 182 -16.09 -18.45 14.81
C GLU A 182 -16.49 -19.09 16.16
N ALA A 183 -16.81 -18.29 17.17
CA ALA A 183 -17.24 -18.79 18.49
C ALA A 183 -18.61 -19.49 18.44
N MET A 184 -19.56 -18.96 17.65
CA MET A 184 -20.87 -19.61 17.45
C MET A 184 -20.74 -20.93 16.70
N GLU A 185 -19.83 -21.01 15.73
CA GLU A 185 -19.54 -22.24 15.00
C GLU A 185 -18.90 -23.29 15.90
N ASP A 186 -17.91 -22.91 16.70
CA ASP A 186 -17.27 -23.80 17.67
C ASP A 186 -18.29 -24.35 18.69
N ALA A 187 -19.22 -23.51 19.18
CA ALA A 187 -20.27 -23.94 20.11
C ALA A 187 -21.22 -24.98 19.50
N LYS A 188 -21.66 -24.77 18.25
CA LYS A 188 -22.52 -25.73 17.53
C LYS A 188 -21.80 -27.07 17.27
N MET A 189 -20.51 -27.03 16.96
CA MET A 189 -19.71 -28.24 16.76
C MET A 189 -19.55 -29.04 18.05
N VAL A 190 -19.45 -28.38 19.21
CA VAL A 190 -19.42 -29.07 20.50
C VAL A 190 -20.78 -29.71 20.80
N GLU A 191 -21.89 -29.00 20.58
CA GLU A 191 -23.25 -29.55 20.77
C GLU A 191 -23.55 -30.72 19.83
N ALA A 192 -23.08 -30.69 18.58
CA ALA A 192 -23.29 -31.77 17.63
C ALA A 192 -22.48 -33.05 17.92
N ASN A 193 -21.41 -32.94 18.73
CA ASN A 193 -20.52 -34.05 19.08
C ASN A 193 -20.71 -34.54 20.54
N ALA A 194 -21.64 -33.95 21.29
CA ALA A 194 -22.03 -34.35 22.65
C ALA A 194 -23.27 -35.23 22.64
#